data_AF-A0A410ULI7-F1
#
_entry.id   AF-A0A410ULI7-F1
#
_cell.length_a   1.000
_cell.length_b   1.000
_cell.length_c   1.000
_cell.angle_alpha   90.00
_cell.angle_beta   90.00
_cell.angle_gamma   90.00
#
_symmetry.space_group_name_H-M   'P 1'
#
loop_
_entity.id
_entity.type
_entity.pdbx_description
1 polymer ?
#
loop_
_entity_poly.entity_id
_entity_poly.type
_entity_poly.pdbx_seq_one_letter_code
_entity_poly.pdbx_strand_id
1 'polypeptide(L)'
;MPMAIPMCGGCISCIGTAHPSHLEKMTRNTSFASTSKASAPVTGQPDNLLGMALGIGDTGILAKVEQAIAKLIPTQISLFARNHPDIAVEALEFDVFGFSRSAAAARHFVHEIKRDHASPLLPVVQATGVKRVPTFVAQHDFRVNFVGLFDTVVAHASQADGFDVRRQGTDPIKVALPEGCARKVVQLVARDEHRANFMLTTVSPPHQEIALPGAHSDLGGGYRDDHEGPLMLIKPIRSLEAPIERDGNHYMPLPEQTEAWRQADTLRQLWKLHLGAIDDDHLRVDGWVRMEGQTARHAGAQRIRQPVAYATLRLDRPIDWRYQLIPLRVMHRHAVAAGVAFGSIDDDDPNYSLPTELQPIADQLLAGQALSHAQENLLARRYLHQSANWNLSSFQRSTGPELIYFNRPDPSAKRSVLGNQNK
;
A
#
# COMPACT_ATOMS: atom_id res chain seq x y z
N MET A 1 -22.51 0.70 14.06
CA MET A 1 -21.78 1.92 13.65
C MET A 1 -21.31 1.75 12.22
N PRO A 2 -21.23 2.80 11.38
CA PRO A 2 -20.75 2.67 10.01
C PRO A 2 -19.28 2.22 10.00
N MET A 3 -18.97 1.35 9.04
CA MET A 3 -17.71 0.62 8.92
C MET A 3 -16.57 1.57 8.54
N ALA A 4 -15.73 1.96 9.51
CA ALA A 4 -14.55 2.77 9.25
C ALA A 4 -13.32 1.87 9.08
N ILE A 5 -13.32 1.00 8.06
CA ILE A 5 -12.07 0.41 7.56
C ILE A 5 -11.50 1.42 6.55
N PRO A 6 -10.32 2.01 6.82
CA PRO A 6 -9.78 3.03 5.95
C PRO A 6 -9.31 2.42 4.62
N MET A 7 -10.11 2.59 3.58
CA MET A 7 -9.81 2.19 2.19
C MET A 7 -8.99 3.24 1.42
N CYS A 8 -8.38 4.20 2.13
CA CYS A 8 -7.62 5.28 1.51
C CYS A 8 -6.25 5.42 2.21
N GLY A 9 -5.20 5.53 1.39
CA GLY A 9 -3.83 5.68 1.85
C GLY A 9 -3.70 6.79 2.90
N GLY A 10 -3.26 6.39 4.09
CA GLY A 10 -2.91 7.34 5.15
C GLY A 10 -3.85 7.39 6.36
N CYS A 11 -4.82 6.47 6.50
CA CYS A 11 -5.67 6.46 7.69
C CYS A 11 -5.37 5.28 8.63
N ILE A 12 -5.22 5.59 9.93
CA ILE A 12 -5.27 4.61 11.02
C ILE A 12 -6.69 4.65 11.56
N SER A 13 -7.35 3.49 11.63
CA SER A 13 -8.63 3.37 12.34
C SER A 13 -8.40 2.58 13.62
N CYS A 14 -8.63 3.22 14.76
CA CYS A 14 -8.65 2.56 16.06
C CYS A 14 -10.09 2.48 16.53
N ILE A 15 -10.59 1.26 16.72
CA ILE A 15 -11.89 1.01 17.33
C ILE A 15 -11.64 0.60 18.78
N GLY A 16 -12.14 1.39 19.72
CA GLY A 16 -12.02 1.10 21.16
C GLY A 16 -13.33 0.51 21.68
N THR A 17 -13.29 -0.65 22.33
CA THR A 17 -14.44 -1.24 23.04
C THR A 17 -14.24 -1.17 24.55
N ALA A 18 -15.21 -0.60 25.26
CA ALA A 18 -15.25 -0.55 26.73
C ALA A 18 -16.25 -1.58 27.26
N HIS A 19 -15.84 -2.39 28.23
CA HIS A 19 -16.67 -3.41 28.88
C HIS A 19 -17.12 -2.97 30.29
N PRO A 20 -18.42 -3.10 30.62
CA PRO A 20 -18.95 -2.89 31.98
C PRO A 20 -19.36 -4.21 32.67
N SER A 21 -19.15 -4.28 34.00
CA SER A 21 -19.67 -5.32 34.91
C SER A 21 -19.99 -4.65 36.28
N HIS A 22 -20.99 -4.99 37.11
CA HIS A 22 -21.88 -6.15 37.30
C HIS A 22 -23.21 -5.74 38.01
N LEU A 23 -24.37 -6.17 37.50
CA LEU A 23 -25.46 -6.95 38.15
C LEU A 23 -26.73 -6.85 37.27
N GLU A 24 -27.31 -8.02 36.94
CA GLU A 24 -28.41 -8.28 35.99
C GLU A 24 -28.10 -8.22 34.49
N LYS A 25 -27.68 -9.39 33.96
CA LYS A 25 -27.90 -9.94 32.60
C LYS A 25 -28.24 -8.94 31.48
N MET A 26 -27.26 -8.17 31.02
CA MET A 26 -27.13 -7.68 29.63
C MET A 26 -25.73 -7.02 29.48
N THR A 27 -24.77 -7.70 28.85
CA THR A 27 -23.44 -7.15 28.53
C THR A 27 -23.58 -5.98 27.55
N ARG A 28 -23.47 -4.74 28.04
CA ARG A 28 -23.49 -3.53 27.20
C ARG A 28 -22.06 -3.13 26.80
N ASN A 29 -21.54 -3.74 25.74
CA ASN A 29 -20.26 -3.31 25.14
C ASN A 29 -20.48 -2.00 24.37
N THR A 30 -19.61 -1.01 24.54
CA THR A 30 -19.67 0.23 23.76
C THR A 30 -18.40 0.39 22.93
N SER A 31 -18.55 0.42 21.60
CA SER A 31 -17.45 0.58 20.64
C SER A 31 -17.45 1.97 20.04
N PHE A 32 -16.27 2.56 19.81
CA PHE A 32 -16.11 3.85 19.14
C PHE A 32 -14.99 3.78 18.11
N ALA A 33 -15.17 4.39 16.93
CA ALA A 33 -14.16 4.45 15.89
C ALA A 33 -13.50 5.83 15.84
N SER A 34 -12.17 5.84 15.68
CA SER A 34 -11.41 7.06 15.43
C SER A 34 -10.49 6.88 14.24
N THR A 35 -10.54 7.81 13.29
CA THR A 35 -9.69 7.78 12.10
C THR A 35 -8.77 9.00 12.05
N SER A 36 -7.46 8.80 12.01
CA SER A 36 -6.54 9.87 11.61
C SER A 36 -6.56 9.96 10.09
N LYS A 37 -7.00 11.08 9.49
CA LYS A 37 -6.91 11.29 8.04
C LYS A 37 -5.58 11.98 7.70
N ALA A 38 -4.92 11.53 6.64
CA ALA A 38 -4.00 12.42 5.93
C ALA A 38 -4.80 13.54 5.25
N SER A 39 -4.23 14.73 5.13
CA SER A 39 -4.78 15.76 4.24
C SER A 39 -4.96 15.17 2.85
N ALA A 40 -6.15 15.35 2.26
CA ALA A 40 -6.39 14.99 0.88
C ALA A 40 -5.35 15.73 0.00
N PRO A 41 -4.77 15.08 -1.02
CA PRO A 41 -3.93 15.82 -1.96
C PRO A 41 -4.79 16.91 -2.59
N VAL A 42 -4.30 18.16 -2.54
CA VAL A 42 -4.84 19.23 -3.38
C VAL A 42 -4.59 18.78 -4.81
N THR A 43 -5.66 18.41 -5.50
CA THR A 43 -5.62 18.01 -6.90
C THR A 43 -5.07 19.17 -7.73
N GLY A 44 -3.90 18.98 -8.34
CA GLY A 44 -3.37 19.92 -9.32
C GLY A 44 -1.86 20.17 -9.31
N GLN A 45 -1.08 19.60 -8.40
CA GLN A 45 0.39 19.68 -8.49
C GLN A 45 1.07 18.32 -8.28
N PRO A 46 1.80 17.79 -9.27
CA PRO A 46 2.54 16.53 -9.16
C PRO A 46 3.71 16.58 -8.16
N ASP A 47 4.12 17.77 -7.73
CA ASP A 47 5.41 17.99 -7.07
C ASP A 47 5.46 17.64 -5.56
N ASN A 48 4.32 17.46 -4.88
CA ASN A 48 4.27 17.16 -3.43
C ASN A 48 3.90 15.71 -3.08
N LEU A 49 3.47 14.91 -4.05
CA LEU A 49 3.02 13.53 -3.83
C LEU A 49 4.16 12.60 -3.41
N LEU A 50 5.35 12.78 -3.98
CA LEU A 50 6.52 11.97 -3.63
C LEU A 50 7.12 12.34 -2.27
N GLY A 51 7.23 13.63 -1.92
CA GLY A 51 7.68 14.05 -0.59
C GLY A 51 6.77 13.53 0.53
N MET A 52 5.45 13.56 0.28
CA MET A 52 4.45 12.92 1.14
C MET A 52 4.52 11.40 1.12
N ALA A 53 4.91 10.74 0.01
CA ALA A 53 5.12 9.29 -0.09
C ALA A 53 6.40 8.82 0.64
N LEU A 54 7.41 9.68 0.75
CA LEU A 54 8.68 9.44 1.45
C LEU A 54 8.62 9.76 2.96
N GLY A 55 7.54 10.41 3.43
CA GLY A 55 7.31 10.62 4.87
C GLY A 55 8.11 11.76 5.48
N ILE A 56 8.52 12.75 4.68
CA ILE A 56 9.26 13.93 5.15
C ILE A 56 8.27 14.94 5.74
N GLY A 57 8.23 15.10 7.07
CA GLY A 57 7.51 16.16 7.78
C GLY A 57 6.45 15.71 8.80
N ASP A 58 5.58 16.65 9.20
CA ASP A 58 4.52 16.55 10.23
C ASP A 58 3.42 15.50 9.92
N THR A 59 3.51 14.81 8.78
CA THR A 59 2.61 13.74 8.33
C THR A 59 3.16 12.32 8.53
N GLY A 60 4.31 12.21 9.21
CA GLY A 60 5.02 10.95 9.45
C GLY A 60 4.27 9.95 10.33
N ILE A 61 4.75 8.71 10.36
CA ILE A 61 4.18 7.60 11.14
C ILE A 61 4.02 7.97 12.63
N LEU A 62 5.06 8.58 13.24
CA LEU A 62 5.06 8.97 14.65
C LEU A 62 3.98 10.00 14.97
N ALA A 63 3.85 11.05 14.15
CA ALA A 63 2.86 12.12 14.35
C ALA A 63 1.42 11.58 14.32
N LYS A 64 1.13 10.58 13.48
CA LYS A 64 -0.20 9.93 13.44
C LYS A 64 -0.49 9.14 14.71
N VAL A 65 0.51 8.42 15.22
CA VAL A 65 0.38 7.67 16.48
C VAL A 65 0.22 8.64 17.66
N GLU A 66 1.01 9.71 17.69
CA GLU A 66 0.88 10.78 18.68
C GLU A 66 -0.51 11.44 18.64
N GLN A 67 -1.01 11.78 17.45
CA GLN A 67 -2.36 12.33 17.28
C GLN A 67 -3.44 11.36 17.80
N ALA A 68 -3.29 10.05 17.55
CA ALA A 68 -4.22 9.06 18.03
C ALA A 68 -4.25 9.00 19.57
N ILE A 69 -3.08 8.95 20.20
CA ILE A 69 -2.89 8.84 21.65
C ILE A 69 -3.29 10.13 22.38
N ALA A 70 -2.83 11.29 21.89
CA ALA A 70 -2.99 12.57 22.58
C ALA A 70 -4.35 13.23 22.33
N LYS A 71 -5.02 12.93 21.21
CA LYS A 71 -6.25 13.65 20.81
C LYS A 71 -7.43 12.73 20.54
N LEU A 72 -7.29 11.76 19.64
CA LEU A 72 -8.45 11.01 19.15
C LEU A 72 -9.04 10.07 20.21
N ILE A 73 -8.21 9.22 20.81
CA ILE A 73 -8.64 8.27 21.85
C ILE A 73 -9.24 9.00 23.06
N PRO A 74 -8.59 10.02 23.65
CA PRO A 74 -9.15 10.77 24.77
C PRO A 74 -10.47 11.47 24.42
N THR A 75 -10.63 11.97 23.19
CA THR A 75 -11.90 12.57 22.76
C THR A 75 -13.04 11.56 22.82
N GLN A 76 -12.83 10.33 22.34
CA GLN A 76 -13.84 9.28 22.39
C GLN A 76 -14.14 8.83 23.82
N ILE A 77 -13.11 8.71 24.67
CA ILE A 77 -13.29 8.34 26.08
C ILE A 77 -14.04 9.45 26.84
N SER A 78 -13.73 10.72 26.59
CA SER A 78 -14.47 11.85 27.19
C SER A 78 -15.92 11.91 26.71
N LEU A 79 -16.21 11.53 25.47
CA LEU A 79 -17.59 11.40 24.99
C LEU A 79 -18.32 10.25 25.70
N PHE A 80 -17.67 9.09 25.84
CA PHE A 80 -18.20 7.96 26.60
C PHE A 80 -18.50 8.33 28.06
N ALA A 81 -17.52 8.92 28.76
CA ALA A 81 -17.65 9.30 30.16
C ALA A 81 -18.81 10.29 30.41
N ARG A 82 -19.05 11.22 29.47
CA ARG A 82 -20.19 12.14 29.53
C ARG A 82 -21.54 11.45 29.31
N ASN A 83 -21.60 10.50 28.39
CA ASN A 83 -22.85 9.78 28.08
C ASN A 83 -23.15 8.67 29.10
N HIS A 84 -22.14 8.22 29.83
CA HIS A 84 -22.23 7.10 30.77
C HIS A 84 -21.53 7.42 32.11
N PRO A 85 -21.99 8.44 32.85
CA PRO A 85 -21.30 8.95 34.04
C PRO A 85 -21.21 7.93 35.19
N ASP A 86 -22.08 6.91 35.21
CA ASP A 86 -22.14 5.91 36.28
C ASP A 86 -21.43 4.60 35.93
N ILE A 87 -20.89 4.49 34.72
CA ILE A 87 -20.19 3.28 34.27
C ILE A 87 -18.70 3.40 34.59
N ALA A 88 -18.18 2.45 35.36
CA ALA A 88 -16.75 2.27 35.58
C ALA A 88 -16.17 1.33 34.50
N VAL A 89 -15.08 1.77 33.87
CA VAL A 89 -14.38 1.00 32.83
C VAL A 89 -13.46 -0.04 33.46
N GLU A 90 -13.62 -1.31 33.06
CA GLU A 90 -12.72 -2.40 33.48
C GLU A 90 -11.48 -2.52 32.59
N ALA A 91 -11.63 -2.28 31.29
CA ALA A 91 -10.56 -2.37 30.30
C ALA A 91 -10.86 -1.48 29.09
N LEU A 92 -9.79 -1.04 28.42
CA LEU A 92 -9.84 -0.45 27.08
C LEU A 92 -9.24 -1.46 26.11
N GLU A 93 -10.07 -2.00 25.24
CA GLU A 93 -9.64 -2.93 24.20
C GLU A 93 -9.62 -2.23 22.84
N PHE A 94 -8.53 -2.40 22.09
CA PHE A 94 -8.29 -1.73 20.80
C PHE A 94 -8.29 -2.73 19.64
N ASP A 95 -9.04 -2.40 18.59
CA ASP A 95 -8.90 -2.98 17.26
C ASP A 95 -8.20 -1.96 16.36
N VAL A 96 -7.06 -2.35 15.80
CA VAL A 96 -6.13 -1.45 15.11
C VAL A 96 -6.02 -1.86 13.65
N PHE A 97 -6.32 -0.93 12.74
CA PHE A 97 -6.24 -1.17 11.31
C PHE A 97 -5.27 -0.20 10.63
N GLY A 98 -4.57 -0.69 9.62
CA GLY A 98 -3.71 0.17 8.81
C GLY A 98 -3.37 -0.42 7.45
N PHE A 99 -3.27 0.45 6.46
CA PHE A 99 -2.78 0.14 5.12
C PHE A 99 -1.43 0.80 4.86
N SER A 100 -0.48 0.07 4.24
CA SER A 100 0.80 0.59 3.78
C SER A 100 1.62 1.16 4.94
N ARG A 101 1.95 2.44 4.88
CA ARG A 101 2.62 3.18 5.97
C ARG A 101 1.75 3.35 7.21
N SER A 102 0.43 3.37 7.06
CA SER A 102 -0.48 3.38 8.22
C SER A 102 -0.52 2.02 8.90
N ALA A 103 -0.19 0.93 8.18
CA ALA A 103 0.04 -0.38 8.80
C ALA A 103 1.31 -0.36 9.66
N ALA A 104 2.39 0.29 9.20
CA ALA A 104 3.58 0.53 10.02
C ALA A 104 3.25 1.37 11.27
N ALA A 105 2.39 2.39 11.12
CA ALA A 105 1.91 3.17 12.26
C ALA A 105 1.03 2.37 13.22
N ALA A 106 0.17 1.48 12.71
CA ALA A 106 -0.59 0.53 13.53
C ALA A 106 0.34 -0.37 14.35
N ARG A 107 1.42 -0.89 13.73
CA ARG A 107 2.43 -1.70 14.42
C ARG A 107 3.13 -0.90 15.54
N HIS A 108 3.49 0.35 15.25
CA HIS A 108 4.10 1.22 16.24
C HIS A 108 3.14 1.60 17.37
N PHE A 109 1.87 1.84 17.07
CA PHE A 109 0.83 2.06 18.08
C PHE A 109 0.66 0.86 19.00
N VAL A 110 0.64 -0.37 18.47
CA VAL A 110 0.60 -1.59 19.28
C VAL A 110 1.82 -1.67 20.21
N HIS A 111 3.01 -1.31 19.72
CA HIS A 111 4.20 -1.23 20.56
C HIS A 111 4.05 -0.22 21.71
N GLU A 112 3.54 0.98 21.44
CA GLU A 112 3.32 2.02 22.45
C GLU A 112 2.29 1.60 23.52
N ILE A 113 1.25 0.85 23.13
CA ILE A 113 0.28 0.29 24.07
C ILE A 113 0.92 -0.78 24.96
N LYS A 114 1.73 -1.67 24.36
CA LYS A 114 2.23 -2.89 25.00
C LYS A 114 3.61 -2.74 25.65
N ARG A 115 4.16 -1.52 25.70
CA ARG A 115 5.47 -1.28 26.34
C ARG A 115 5.45 -1.64 27.83
N ASP A 116 6.57 -2.19 28.33
CA ASP A 116 6.70 -2.64 29.73
C ASP A 116 6.69 -1.49 30.76
N HIS A 117 6.94 -0.26 30.30
CA HIS A 117 6.88 0.95 31.12
C HIS A 117 5.49 1.62 31.04
N ALA A 118 5.28 2.71 31.79
CA ALA A 118 3.99 3.40 31.82
C ALA A 118 3.49 3.76 30.41
N SER A 119 2.40 3.16 29.93
CA SER A 119 1.80 3.44 28.61
C SER A 119 1.51 4.94 28.44
N PRO A 120 1.77 5.55 27.27
CA PRO A 120 1.53 6.97 27.06
C PRO A 120 0.02 7.30 27.10
N LEU A 121 -0.85 6.29 26.97
CA LEU A 121 -2.30 6.44 27.09
C LEU A 121 -2.74 6.71 28.52
N LEU A 122 -2.06 6.19 29.53
CA LEU A 122 -2.51 6.28 30.92
C LEU A 122 -2.78 7.72 31.40
N PRO A 123 -1.84 8.67 31.29
CA PRO A 123 -2.09 10.04 31.73
C PRO A 123 -3.22 10.71 30.94
N VAL A 124 -3.34 10.40 29.64
CA VAL A 124 -4.35 11.04 28.79
C VAL A 124 -5.74 10.46 29.08
N VAL A 125 -5.86 9.16 29.33
CA VAL A 125 -7.09 8.51 29.81
C VAL A 125 -7.50 9.07 31.17
N GLN A 126 -6.56 9.27 32.10
CA GLN A 126 -6.84 9.86 33.41
C GLN A 126 -7.41 11.28 33.28
N ALA A 127 -6.87 12.09 32.37
CA ALA A 127 -7.33 13.46 32.12
C ALA A 127 -8.76 13.55 31.56
N THR A 128 -9.32 12.46 31.03
CA THR A 128 -10.71 12.44 30.53
C THR A 128 -11.77 12.42 31.64
N GLY A 129 -11.37 12.11 32.88
CA GLY A 129 -12.30 11.94 34.01
C GLY A 129 -13.14 10.66 33.96
N VAL A 130 -12.82 9.71 33.07
CA VAL A 130 -13.54 8.43 33.01
C VAL A 130 -13.38 7.64 34.31
N LYS A 131 -14.50 7.17 34.87
CA LYS A 131 -14.49 6.25 36.01
C LYS A 131 -13.86 4.93 35.58
N ARG A 132 -12.96 4.40 36.40
CA ARG A 132 -12.31 3.09 36.20
C ARG A 132 -12.54 2.24 37.44
N VAL A 133 -12.60 0.93 37.26
CA VAL A 133 -12.67 0.02 38.41
C VAL A 133 -11.43 0.18 39.30
N PRO A 134 -11.53 -0.01 40.63
CA PRO A 134 -10.39 0.17 41.53
C PRO A 134 -9.19 -0.74 41.20
N THR A 135 -9.45 -1.88 40.56
CA THR A 135 -8.45 -2.88 40.16
C THR A 135 -7.83 -2.61 38.79
N PHE A 136 -8.13 -1.47 38.14
CA PHE A 136 -7.64 -1.16 36.81
C PHE A 136 -6.11 -0.99 36.79
N VAL A 137 -5.41 -1.81 36.02
CA VAL A 137 -3.95 -1.78 35.83
C VAL A 137 -3.65 -1.59 34.35
N ALA A 138 -3.09 -0.44 33.99
CA ALA A 138 -2.84 -0.05 32.59
C ALA A 138 -2.06 -1.10 31.77
N GLN A 139 -1.13 -1.82 32.40
CA GLN A 139 -0.33 -2.87 31.77
C GLN A 139 -1.17 -4.07 31.29
N HIS A 140 -2.29 -4.36 31.95
CA HIS A 140 -3.15 -5.51 31.67
C HIS A 140 -4.50 -5.12 31.06
N ASP A 141 -4.98 -3.91 31.36
CA ASP A 141 -6.31 -3.44 30.99
C ASP A 141 -6.30 -2.51 29.77
N PHE A 142 -5.12 -2.15 29.24
CA PHE A 142 -4.98 -1.75 27.85
C PHE A 142 -4.66 -2.97 26.99
N ARG A 143 -5.66 -3.41 26.22
CA ARG A 143 -5.63 -4.67 25.47
C ARG A 143 -5.72 -4.39 23.98
N VAL A 144 -5.08 -5.22 23.17
CA VAL A 144 -5.26 -5.18 21.71
C VAL A 144 -5.97 -6.47 21.32
N ASN A 145 -7.18 -6.34 20.78
CA ASN A 145 -7.94 -7.50 20.32
C ASN A 145 -7.50 -7.89 18.91
N PHE A 146 -7.78 -7.04 17.94
CA PHE A 146 -7.48 -7.31 16.54
C PHE A 146 -6.47 -6.33 15.95
N VAL A 147 -5.51 -6.82 15.19
CA VAL A 147 -4.62 -6.00 14.34
C VAL A 147 -4.80 -6.42 12.89
N GLY A 148 -5.48 -5.58 12.11
CA GLY A 148 -5.76 -5.80 10.70
C GLY A 148 -4.87 -4.95 9.80
N LEU A 149 -3.89 -5.57 9.15
CA LEU A 149 -2.92 -4.88 8.31
C LEU A 149 -3.16 -5.18 6.83
N PHE A 150 -3.03 -4.15 5.99
CA PHE A 150 -2.96 -4.29 4.55
C PHE A 150 -1.56 -3.89 4.12
N ASP A 151 -0.81 -4.85 3.63
CA ASP A 151 0.43 -4.69 2.88
C ASP A 151 1.43 -3.69 3.49
N THR A 152 1.95 -4.01 4.68
CA THR A 152 2.81 -3.08 5.44
C THR A 152 4.06 -2.68 4.66
N VAL A 153 4.22 -1.39 4.41
CA VAL A 153 5.44 -0.78 3.86
C VAL A 153 5.95 0.25 4.85
N VAL A 154 7.16 0.04 5.38
CA VAL A 154 7.89 1.03 6.18
C VAL A 154 8.68 1.88 5.20
N ALA A 155 8.65 3.21 5.35
CA ALA A 155 9.35 4.15 4.46
C ALA A 155 10.87 3.96 4.50
N HIS A 156 11.34 2.94 3.80
CA HIS A 156 12.73 2.69 3.47
C HIS A 156 12.80 2.95 1.98
N ALA A 157 13.05 4.20 1.60
CA ALA A 157 13.35 4.47 0.21
C ALA A 157 14.67 3.74 -0.13
N SER A 158 14.69 3.10 -1.30
CA SER A 158 15.82 2.28 -1.73
C SER A 158 17.10 3.12 -1.81
N GLN A 159 18.21 2.60 -1.27
CA GLN A 159 19.53 3.22 -1.38
C GLN A 159 19.95 3.45 -2.84
N ALA A 160 19.46 2.62 -3.77
CA ALA A 160 19.70 2.76 -5.21
C ALA A 160 19.02 3.98 -5.85
N ASP A 161 18.04 4.58 -5.18
CA ASP A 161 17.40 5.84 -5.61
C ASP A 161 18.00 7.05 -4.85
N GLY A 162 19.13 6.85 -4.16
CA GLY A 162 19.86 7.90 -3.44
C GLY A 162 19.19 8.37 -2.14
N PHE A 163 18.14 7.68 -1.71
CA PHE A 163 17.46 7.95 -0.45
C PHE A 163 18.06 7.09 0.65
N ASP A 164 18.90 7.69 1.50
CA ASP A 164 19.34 7.05 2.72
C ASP A 164 18.42 7.47 3.87
N VAL A 165 17.35 6.71 4.11
CA VAL A 165 16.51 6.90 5.32
C VAL A 165 17.15 6.21 6.53
N ARG A 166 18.35 5.63 6.39
CA ARG A 166 19.11 5.11 7.53
C ARG A 166 19.69 6.27 8.32
N ARG A 167 18.92 6.81 9.27
CA ARG A 167 19.57 7.40 10.45
C ARG A 167 20.22 6.25 11.21
N GLN A 168 21.56 6.21 11.19
CA GLN A 168 22.32 5.35 12.09
C GLN A 168 21.88 5.62 13.54
N GLY A 169 21.49 4.56 14.26
CA GLY A 169 21.53 4.55 15.73
C GLY A 169 20.23 4.42 16.51
N THR A 170 19.05 4.38 15.90
CA THR A 170 17.77 3.84 16.44
C THR A 170 16.65 4.28 15.51
N ASP A 171 15.98 3.35 14.81
CA ASP A 171 14.73 3.70 14.14
C ASP A 171 13.68 3.99 15.23
N PRO A 172 13.13 5.23 15.30
CA PRO A 172 12.09 5.54 16.27
C PRO A 172 10.80 4.76 15.99
N ILE A 173 10.58 4.29 14.76
CA ILE A 173 9.41 3.52 14.40
C ILE A 173 9.64 2.05 14.78
N LYS A 174 8.81 1.54 15.70
CA LYS A 174 8.83 0.15 16.12
C LYS A 174 7.78 -0.64 15.36
N VAL A 175 8.21 -1.63 14.57
CA VAL A 175 7.31 -2.42 13.72
C VAL A 175 7.24 -3.89 14.14
N ALA A 176 8.07 -4.36 15.06
CA ALA A 176 7.93 -5.73 15.55
C ALA A 176 6.56 -5.94 16.23
N LEU A 177 5.85 -6.99 15.81
CA LEU A 177 4.67 -7.52 16.47
C LEU A 177 5.04 -8.87 17.11
N PRO A 178 5.52 -8.90 18.37
CA PRO A 178 5.84 -10.15 19.04
C PRO A 178 4.57 -11.00 19.30
N GLU A 179 4.76 -12.27 19.62
CA GLU A 179 3.67 -13.13 20.07
C GLU A 179 2.99 -12.53 21.31
N GLY A 180 1.67 -12.64 21.40
CA GLY A 180 0.89 -12.06 22.50
C GLY A 180 0.72 -10.54 22.48
N CYS A 181 1.20 -9.82 21.46
CA CYS A 181 0.97 -8.37 21.34
C CYS A 181 -0.51 -8.00 21.15
N ALA A 182 -1.29 -8.89 20.52
CA ALA A 182 -2.74 -8.80 20.32
C ALA A 182 -3.36 -10.20 20.37
N ARG A 183 -4.69 -10.30 20.57
CA ARG A 183 -5.39 -11.60 20.51
C ARG A 183 -5.32 -12.21 19.11
N LYS A 184 -5.42 -11.38 18.07
CA LYS A 184 -5.29 -11.81 16.67
C LYS A 184 -4.64 -10.73 15.83
N VAL A 185 -3.66 -11.13 15.04
CA VAL A 185 -3.03 -10.30 14.00
C VAL A 185 -3.26 -10.98 12.66
N VAL A 186 -3.74 -10.22 11.67
CA VAL A 186 -3.90 -10.66 10.28
C VAL A 186 -3.32 -9.58 9.37
N GLN A 187 -2.45 -9.99 8.44
CA GLN A 187 -1.97 -9.14 7.36
C GLN A 187 -2.39 -9.70 6.00
N LEU A 188 -3.04 -8.87 5.17
CA LEU A 188 -3.21 -9.16 3.74
C LEU A 188 -2.00 -8.63 2.99
N VAL A 189 -1.40 -9.42 2.10
CA VAL A 189 -0.21 -9.05 1.33
C VAL A 189 -0.46 -9.10 -0.17
N ALA A 190 0.02 -8.08 -0.87
CA ALA A 190 -0.14 -7.96 -2.31
C ALA A 190 0.82 -8.94 -2.99
N ARG A 191 0.26 -9.98 -3.63
CA ARG A 191 1.02 -11.01 -4.33
C ARG A 191 1.78 -10.44 -5.52
N ASP A 192 1.16 -9.49 -6.22
CA ASP A 192 1.62 -8.99 -7.52
C ASP A 192 2.24 -7.58 -7.39
N GLU A 193 2.70 -7.21 -6.18
CA GLU A 193 3.46 -5.97 -5.96
C GLU A 193 4.96 -6.20 -6.17
N HIS A 194 5.53 -5.57 -7.20
CA HIS A 194 6.92 -5.80 -7.61
C HIS A 194 7.80 -4.55 -7.56
N ARG A 195 7.31 -3.39 -7.08
CA ARG A 195 8.12 -2.16 -7.05
C ARG A 195 9.24 -2.26 -6.03
N ALA A 196 10.41 -1.76 -6.43
CA ALA A 196 11.61 -1.73 -5.58
C ALA A 196 11.40 -0.94 -4.27
N ASN A 197 10.59 0.12 -4.32
CA ASN A 197 10.34 1.02 -3.19
C ASN A 197 9.21 0.57 -2.25
N PHE A 198 8.54 -0.55 -2.56
CA PHE A 198 7.38 -1.03 -1.80
C PHE A 198 7.73 -2.32 -1.04
N MET A 199 8.81 -2.29 -0.26
CA MET A 199 9.25 -3.46 0.50
C MET A 199 8.21 -3.86 1.55
N LEU A 200 7.80 -5.13 1.53
CA LEU A 200 6.86 -5.68 2.51
C LEU A 200 7.55 -5.82 3.86
N THR A 201 6.87 -5.50 4.95
CA THR A 201 7.27 -5.93 6.29
C THR A 201 6.37 -7.07 6.73
N THR A 202 6.87 -8.30 6.74
CA THR A 202 6.04 -9.47 7.06
C THR A 202 5.63 -9.47 8.54
N VAL A 203 4.54 -10.18 8.84
CA VAL A 203 4.12 -10.55 10.20
C VAL A 203 4.31 -12.06 10.47
N SER A 204 4.72 -12.82 9.47
CA SER A 204 4.89 -14.27 9.51
C SER A 204 6.36 -14.68 9.65
N PRO A 205 6.67 -15.69 10.50
CA PRO A 205 5.96 -16.04 11.73
C PRO A 205 6.03 -14.90 12.77
N PRO A 206 5.15 -14.85 13.80
CA PRO A 206 4.20 -15.88 14.22
C PRO A 206 2.75 -15.64 13.77
N HIS A 207 2.44 -14.53 13.11
CA HIS A 207 1.06 -14.12 12.84
C HIS A 207 0.56 -14.59 11.47
N GLN A 208 -0.76 -14.51 11.28
CA GLN A 208 -1.40 -14.92 10.03
C GLN A 208 -1.12 -13.88 8.93
N GLU A 209 -0.58 -14.34 7.81
CA GLU A 209 -0.35 -13.55 6.60
C GLU A 209 -1.05 -14.24 5.42
N ILE A 210 -1.86 -13.49 4.67
CA ILE A 210 -2.70 -14.00 3.56
C ILE A 210 -2.33 -13.25 2.29
N ALA A 211 -1.75 -13.96 1.31
CA ALA A 211 -1.46 -13.38 0.01
C ALA A 211 -2.71 -13.38 -0.87
N LEU A 212 -3.04 -12.23 -1.45
CA LEU A 212 -4.14 -12.07 -2.41
C LEU A 212 -3.60 -11.54 -3.74
N PRO A 213 -4.22 -11.90 -4.89
CA PRO A 213 -3.91 -11.30 -6.19
C PRO A 213 -3.96 -9.77 -6.14
N GLY A 214 -3.16 -9.12 -6.97
CA GLY A 214 -3.14 -7.67 -7.14
C GLY A 214 -1.93 -6.97 -6.52
N ALA A 215 -1.81 -5.71 -6.90
CA ALA A 215 -0.78 -4.80 -6.42
C ALA A 215 -1.16 -4.14 -5.09
N HIS A 216 -0.26 -3.32 -4.54
CA HIS A 216 -0.41 -2.69 -3.22
C HIS A 216 -1.78 -2.02 -2.97
N SER A 217 -2.25 -1.22 -3.93
CA SER A 217 -3.51 -0.48 -3.82
C SER A 217 -4.73 -1.28 -4.27
N ASP A 218 -4.55 -2.42 -4.94
CA ASP A 218 -5.63 -3.38 -5.16
C ASP A 218 -6.07 -4.02 -3.84
N LEU A 219 -5.19 -4.07 -2.83
CA LEU A 219 -5.51 -4.59 -1.50
C LEU A 219 -6.00 -3.52 -0.54
N GLY A 220 -5.22 -2.46 -0.35
CA GLY A 220 -5.53 -1.44 0.65
C GLY A 220 -6.46 -0.34 0.18
N GLY A 221 -6.85 -0.39 -1.08
CA GLY A 221 -7.64 0.62 -1.73
C GLY A 221 -6.83 1.80 -2.27
N GLY A 222 -7.51 2.64 -3.05
CA GLY A 222 -6.97 3.90 -3.57
C GLY A 222 -7.13 4.06 -5.07
N TYR A 223 -7.45 2.98 -5.78
CA TYR A 223 -7.88 3.07 -7.17
C TYR A 223 -9.34 3.49 -7.23
N ARG A 224 -9.61 4.52 -8.05
CA ARG A 224 -10.95 5.04 -8.33
C ARG A 224 -11.16 5.35 -9.81
N ASP A 225 -10.06 5.39 -10.55
CA ASP A 225 -10.08 5.62 -11.98
C ASP A 225 -10.55 4.33 -12.66
N ASP A 226 -11.33 4.50 -13.72
CA ASP A 226 -11.80 3.42 -14.60
C ASP A 226 -10.81 3.15 -15.74
N HIS A 227 -9.58 3.66 -15.61
CA HIS A 227 -8.56 3.63 -16.63
C HIS A 227 -7.16 3.53 -16.01
N GLU A 228 -6.32 2.68 -16.61
CA GLU A 228 -4.92 2.50 -16.25
C GLU A 228 -4.03 2.87 -17.43
N GLY A 229 -3.13 3.83 -17.21
CA GLY A 229 -2.12 4.21 -18.18
C GLY A 229 -2.14 5.69 -18.57
N PRO A 230 -1.21 6.09 -19.46
CA PRO A 230 -0.23 5.22 -20.12
C PRO A 230 0.93 4.81 -19.18
N LEU A 231 1.28 3.52 -19.16
CA LEU A 231 2.40 2.95 -18.39
C LEU A 231 3.50 2.38 -19.29
N MET A 232 4.76 2.69 -19.01
CA MET A 232 5.92 2.00 -19.60
C MET A 232 6.23 0.72 -18.82
N LEU A 233 5.83 -0.45 -19.31
CA LEU A 233 6.00 -1.72 -18.58
C LEU A 233 7.44 -2.22 -18.56
N ILE A 234 8.22 -1.90 -19.60
CA ILE A 234 9.64 -2.27 -19.69
C ILE A 234 10.51 -1.02 -19.72
N LYS A 235 11.71 -1.12 -19.17
CA LYS A 235 12.71 -0.07 -19.33
C LYS A 235 12.97 0.10 -20.82
N PRO A 236 13.03 1.33 -21.36
CA PRO A 236 13.34 1.54 -22.76
C PRO A 236 14.59 0.77 -23.18
N ILE A 237 14.40 -0.19 -24.10
CA ILE A 237 15.46 -0.96 -24.74
C ILE A 237 16.18 -0.02 -25.68
N ARG A 238 17.51 -0.06 -25.69
CA ARG A 238 18.35 0.78 -26.55
C ARG A 238 19.13 -0.09 -27.53
N SER A 239 19.10 0.24 -28.82
CA SER A 239 19.93 -0.38 -29.85
C SER A 239 20.65 0.66 -30.71
N LEU A 240 21.82 0.28 -31.21
CA LEU A 240 22.52 1.05 -32.23
C LEU A 240 22.05 0.56 -33.60
N GLU A 241 21.71 1.48 -34.48
CA GLU A 241 21.15 1.14 -35.79
C GLU A 241 22.04 1.68 -36.92
N ALA A 242 22.06 0.94 -38.03
CA ALA A 242 22.67 1.43 -39.27
C ALA A 242 21.70 2.39 -39.98
N PRO A 243 22.20 3.47 -40.61
CA PRO A 243 21.40 4.25 -41.54
C PRO A 243 20.90 3.36 -42.69
N ILE A 244 19.70 3.63 -43.18
CA ILE A 244 19.15 2.98 -44.36
C ILE A 244 19.60 3.75 -45.59
N GLU A 245 20.28 3.08 -46.52
CA GLU A 245 20.64 3.66 -47.81
C GLU A 245 19.50 3.45 -48.82
N ARG A 246 19.03 4.53 -49.44
CA ARG A 246 18.05 4.50 -50.52
C ARG A 246 18.37 5.59 -51.53
N ASP A 247 18.55 5.19 -52.79
CA ASP A 247 18.87 6.09 -53.90
C ASP A 247 20.11 6.97 -53.65
N GLY A 248 21.13 6.42 -52.95
CA GLY A 248 22.36 7.12 -52.57
C GLY A 248 22.22 8.07 -51.36
N ASN A 249 21.03 8.19 -50.77
CA ASN A 249 20.78 8.97 -49.57
C ASN A 249 20.69 8.08 -48.32
N HIS A 250 21.12 8.61 -47.18
CA HIS A 250 21.09 7.91 -45.89
C HIS A 250 19.92 8.42 -45.05
N TYR A 251 19.04 7.52 -44.64
CA TYR A 251 17.86 7.80 -43.82
C TYR A 251 17.96 7.12 -42.46
N MET A 252 17.24 7.64 -41.48
CA MET A 252 17.04 6.95 -40.21
C MET A 252 16.04 5.80 -40.43
N PRO A 253 16.28 4.62 -39.82
CA PRO A 253 15.28 3.56 -39.83
C PRO A 253 14.00 4.02 -39.14
N LEU A 254 12.85 3.54 -39.63
CA LEU A 254 11.59 3.67 -38.89
C LEU A 254 11.68 2.86 -37.59
N PRO A 255 11.05 3.29 -36.49
CA PRO A 255 11.11 2.56 -35.23
C PRO A 255 10.82 1.06 -35.36
N GLU A 256 9.82 0.67 -36.15
CA GLU A 256 9.38 -0.71 -36.38
C GLU A 256 10.44 -1.58 -37.07
N GLN A 257 11.44 -0.97 -37.70
CA GLN A 257 12.52 -1.66 -38.39
C GLN A 257 13.74 -1.91 -37.49
N THR A 258 13.73 -1.37 -36.27
CA THR A 258 14.89 -1.37 -35.36
C THR A 258 14.98 -2.65 -34.54
N GLU A 259 16.19 -2.95 -34.05
CA GLU A 259 16.41 -4.07 -33.13
C GLU A 259 15.70 -3.84 -31.79
N ALA A 260 15.74 -2.63 -31.25
CA ALA A 260 15.04 -2.28 -30.01
C ALA A 260 13.53 -2.58 -30.11
N TRP A 261 12.88 -2.22 -31.22
CA TRP A 261 11.46 -2.47 -31.42
C TRP A 261 11.16 -3.97 -31.49
N ARG A 262 11.94 -4.75 -32.25
CA ARG A 262 11.75 -6.21 -32.37
C ARG A 262 11.90 -6.93 -31.01
N GLN A 263 12.85 -6.50 -30.19
CA GLN A 263 13.01 -7.01 -28.82
C GLN A 263 11.81 -6.64 -27.94
N ALA A 264 11.34 -5.38 -28.02
CA ALA A 264 10.17 -4.94 -27.28
C ALA A 264 8.91 -5.74 -27.71
N ASP A 265 8.68 -5.95 -29.01
CA ASP A 265 7.54 -6.74 -29.51
C ASP A 265 7.61 -8.23 -29.07
N THR A 266 8.81 -8.80 -28.96
CA THR A 266 8.99 -10.14 -28.39
C THR A 266 8.54 -10.20 -26.93
N LEU A 267 8.95 -9.22 -26.12
CA LEU A 267 8.51 -9.10 -24.73
C LEU A 267 7.00 -8.82 -24.63
N ARG A 268 6.43 -8.11 -25.60
CA ARG A 268 5.00 -7.81 -25.67
C ARG A 268 4.17 -9.08 -25.63
N GLN A 269 4.57 -10.14 -26.33
CA GLN A 269 3.84 -11.41 -26.34
C GLN A 269 3.75 -12.05 -24.94
N LEU A 270 4.84 -11.98 -24.16
CA LEU A 270 4.87 -12.46 -22.78
C LEU A 270 3.96 -11.61 -21.88
N TRP A 271 4.01 -10.29 -22.05
CA TRP A 271 3.13 -9.36 -21.33
C TRP A 271 1.66 -9.54 -21.66
N LYS A 272 1.30 -9.83 -22.91
CA LYS A 272 -0.08 -10.14 -23.29
C LYS A 272 -0.62 -11.33 -22.49
N LEU A 273 0.17 -12.39 -22.36
CA LEU A 273 -0.19 -13.57 -21.57
C LEU A 273 -0.33 -13.22 -20.08
N HIS A 274 0.62 -12.48 -19.53
CA HIS A 274 0.58 -12.03 -18.13
C HIS A 274 -0.65 -11.16 -17.82
N LEU A 275 -1.07 -10.32 -18.76
CA LEU A 275 -2.23 -9.44 -18.65
C LEU A 275 -3.55 -10.11 -19.06
N GLY A 276 -3.62 -11.45 -19.00
CA GLY A 276 -4.84 -12.20 -19.25
C GLY A 276 -5.32 -12.17 -20.70
N ALA A 277 -4.38 -12.22 -21.65
CA ALA A 277 -4.63 -12.12 -23.09
C ALA A 277 -5.37 -10.81 -23.46
N ILE A 278 -4.82 -9.69 -23.00
CA ILE A 278 -5.35 -8.35 -23.32
C ILE A 278 -5.28 -8.05 -24.83
N ASP A 279 -6.21 -7.21 -25.29
CA ASP A 279 -6.30 -6.77 -26.67
C ASP A 279 -5.06 -5.99 -27.11
N ASP A 280 -4.69 -6.17 -28.39
CA ASP A 280 -3.50 -5.53 -28.98
C ASP A 280 -3.56 -4.00 -28.95
N ASP A 281 -4.77 -3.43 -28.93
CA ASP A 281 -4.95 -1.99 -28.91
C ASP A 281 -4.53 -1.34 -27.58
N HIS A 282 -4.52 -2.11 -26.49
CA HIS A 282 -4.20 -1.65 -25.15
C HIS A 282 -2.74 -1.88 -24.74
N LEU A 283 -2.01 -2.74 -25.47
CA LEU A 283 -0.60 -3.00 -25.22
C LEU A 283 0.21 -2.88 -26.52
N ARG A 284 0.89 -1.74 -26.66
CA ARG A 284 1.61 -1.37 -27.89
C ARG A 284 3.11 -1.20 -27.65
N VAL A 285 3.91 -1.39 -28.70
CA VAL A 285 5.33 -0.98 -28.69
C VAL A 285 5.42 0.48 -29.08
N ASP A 286 5.93 1.31 -28.18
CA ASP A 286 6.28 2.69 -28.48
C ASP A 286 7.78 2.76 -28.77
N GLY A 287 8.15 3.18 -29.98
CA GLY A 287 9.53 3.28 -30.42
C GLY A 287 9.88 4.65 -30.99
N TRP A 288 11.12 5.08 -30.80
CA TRP A 288 11.64 6.31 -31.38
C TRP A 288 13.13 6.15 -31.73
N VAL A 289 13.56 6.87 -32.76
CA VAL A 289 14.97 6.86 -33.20
C VAL A 289 15.50 8.28 -33.12
N ARG A 290 16.73 8.46 -32.62
CA ARG A 290 17.41 9.75 -32.54
C ARG A 290 18.86 9.61 -33.00
N MET A 291 19.42 10.70 -33.54
CA MET A 291 20.84 10.76 -33.83
C MET A 291 21.62 11.08 -32.55
N GLU A 292 22.46 10.16 -32.12
CA GLU A 292 23.35 10.38 -30.97
C GLU A 292 24.80 10.47 -31.43
N GLY A 293 25.54 11.42 -30.88
CA GLY A 293 26.99 11.50 -31.06
C GLY A 293 27.69 10.62 -30.03
N GLN A 294 28.63 9.79 -30.45
CA GLN A 294 29.54 9.15 -29.49
C GLN A 294 30.47 10.21 -28.88
N THR A 295 30.59 10.22 -27.55
CA THR A 295 31.63 10.99 -26.87
C THR A 295 32.99 10.44 -27.27
N ALA A 296 33.80 11.29 -27.92
CA ALA A 296 35.17 10.94 -28.30
C ALA A 296 35.95 10.53 -27.04
N ARG A 297 36.36 9.25 -26.95
CA ARG A 297 37.14 8.73 -25.82
C ARG A 297 38.56 9.33 -25.74
N HIS A 298 39.02 10.01 -26.80
CA HIS A 298 40.33 10.66 -26.89
C HIS A 298 40.25 11.95 -27.72
N ALA A 299 41.13 12.92 -27.40
CA ALA A 299 41.29 14.15 -28.17
C ALA A 299 41.77 13.82 -29.60
N GLY A 300 40.92 14.07 -30.61
CA GLY A 300 41.20 13.81 -32.02
C GLY A 300 40.29 12.77 -32.71
N ALA A 301 39.46 12.01 -31.96
CA ALA A 301 38.50 11.10 -32.58
C ALA A 301 37.31 11.87 -33.18
N GLN A 302 36.97 11.58 -34.44
CA GLN A 302 35.77 12.14 -35.08
C GLN A 302 34.51 11.77 -34.29
N ARG A 303 33.64 12.75 -34.04
CA ARG A 303 32.31 12.52 -33.47
C ARG A 303 31.45 11.81 -34.51
N ILE A 304 31.41 10.49 -34.46
CA ILE A 304 30.47 9.70 -35.27
C ILE A 304 29.07 9.90 -34.69
N ARG A 305 28.17 10.47 -35.50
CA ARG A 305 26.73 10.49 -35.21
C ARG A 305 26.13 9.23 -35.82
N GLN A 306 25.44 8.44 -35.01
CA GLN A 306 24.78 7.22 -35.46
C GLN A 306 23.33 7.20 -35.02
N PRO A 307 22.41 6.59 -35.80
CA PRO A 307 21.06 6.34 -35.35
C PRO A 307 21.06 5.44 -34.11
N VAL A 308 20.32 5.86 -33.09
CA VAL A 308 20.07 5.08 -31.87
C VAL A 308 18.58 4.97 -31.70
N ALA A 309 18.10 3.73 -31.64
CA ALA A 309 16.70 3.43 -31.44
C ALA A 309 16.43 3.09 -29.98
N TYR A 310 15.22 3.46 -29.56
CA TYR A 310 14.68 3.14 -28.27
C TYR A 310 13.28 2.56 -28.44
N ALA A 311 12.92 1.57 -27.64
CA ALA A 311 11.57 1.01 -27.63
C ALA A 311 11.15 0.58 -26.22
N THR A 312 9.86 0.74 -25.91
CA THR A 312 9.22 0.29 -24.67
C THR A 312 7.82 -0.29 -24.96
N LEU A 313 7.16 -0.81 -23.94
CA LEU A 313 5.79 -1.28 -23.98
C LEU A 313 4.89 -0.30 -23.26
N ARG A 314 3.93 0.28 -24.00
CA ARG A 314 2.89 1.14 -23.45
C ARG A 314 1.65 0.29 -23.15
N LEU A 315 1.26 0.24 -21.87
CA LEU A 315 -0.04 -0.24 -21.43
C LEU A 315 -0.98 0.95 -21.23
N ASP A 316 -2.14 0.90 -21.87
CA ASP A 316 -3.17 1.93 -21.80
C ASP A 316 -4.55 1.29 -21.99
N ARG A 317 -5.30 1.12 -20.90
CA ARG A 317 -6.51 0.28 -20.88
C ARG A 317 -7.61 0.79 -19.94
N PRO A 318 -8.89 0.48 -20.23
CA PRO A 318 -9.92 0.54 -19.21
C PRO A 318 -9.66 -0.50 -18.13
N ILE A 319 -9.93 -0.16 -16.86
CA ILE A 319 -9.76 -1.04 -15.71
C ILE A 319 -10.90 -0.79 -14.71
N ASP A 320 -11.30 -1.81 -13.97
CA ASP A 320 -12.32 -1.69 -12.93
C ASP A 320 -11.67 -1.83 -11.55
N TRP A 321 -11.73 -0.75 -10.76
CA TRP A 321 -11.10 -0.67 -9.45
C TRP A 321 -11.75 -1.57 -8.38
N ARG A 322 -12.95 -2.12 -8.62
CA ARG A 322 -13.78 -2.76 -7.59
C ARG A 322 -13.23 -4.07 -7.03
N TYR A 323 -12.14 -4.62 -7.57
CA TYR A 323 -11.46 -5.74 -6.94
C TYR A 323 -10.99 -5.43 -5.51
N GLN A 324 -10.66 -4.17 -5.20
CA GLN A 324 -10.28 -3.75 -3.84
C GLN A 324 -11.37 -3.99 -2.77
N LEU A 325 -12.61 -4.22 -3.19
CA LEU A 325 -13.70 -4.60 -2.28
C LEU A 325 -13.60 -6.06 -1.81
N ILE A 326 -12.86 -6.93 -2.52
CA ILE A 326 -12.64 -8.33 -2.10
C ILE A 326 -11.68 -8.40 -0.90
N PRO A 327 -10.46 -7.81 -0.95
CA PRO A 327 -9.58 -7.74 0.23
C PRO A 327 -10.24 -7.09 1.45
N LEU A 328 -11.08 -6.06 1.24
CA LEU A 328 -11.91 -5.49 2.32
C LEU A 328 -12.77 -6.57 2.99
N ARG A 329 -13.52 -7.36 2.21
CA ARG A 329 -14.39 -8.43 2.72
C ARG A 329 -13.59 -9.52 3.43
N VAL A 330 -12.40 -9.88 2.92
CA VAL A 330 -11.51 -10.84 3.57
C VAL A 330 -11.09 -10.33 4.94
N MET A 331 -10.62 -9.08 5.04
CA MET A 331 -10.25 -8.50 6.33
C MET A 331 -11.45 -8.38 7.27
N HIS A 332 -12.60 -7.94 6.77
CA HIS A 332 -13.84 -7.81 7.54
C HIS A 332 -14.24 -9.15 8.16
N ARG A 333 -14.23 -10.25 7.38
CA ARG A 333 -14.53 -11.60 7.89
C ARG A 333 -13.58 -12.00 9.02
N HIS A 334 -12.27 -11.76 8.87
CA HIS A 334 -11.30 -12.06 9.93
C HIS A 334 -11.48 -11.20 11.18
N ALA A 335 -11.80 -9.93 11.02
CA ALA A 335 -12.08 -9.01 12.12
C ALA A 335 -13.35 -9.42 12.89
N VAL A 336 -14.45 -9.68 12.19
CA VAL A 336 -15.71 -10.14 12.81
C VAL A 336 -15.52 -11.48 13.52
N ALA A 337 -14.79 -12.42 12.91
CA ALA A 337 -14.46 -13.69 13.55
C ALA A 337 -13.61 -13.53 14.83
N ALA A 338 -12.85 -12.43 14.95
CA ALA A 338 -12.10 -12.04 16.14
C ALA A 338 -12.91 -11.15 17.10
N GLY A 339 -14.21 -10.97 16.87
CA GLY A 339 -15.10 -10.21 17.76
C GLY A 339 -15.13 -8.70 17.54
N VAL A 340 -14.51 -8.18 16.46
CA VAL A 340 -14.62 -6.76 16.10
C VAL A 340 -16.08 -6.43 15.75
N ALA A 341 -16.61 -5.36 16.36
CA ALA A 341 -18.02 -4.97 16.24
C ALA A 341 -18.37 -4.26 14.91
N PHE A 342 -18.01 -4.87 13.78
CA PHE A 342 -18.43 -4.41 12.46
C PHE A 342 -19.86 -4.86 12.12
N GLY A 343 -20.61 -3.99 11.43
CA GLY A 343 -21.86 -4.39 10.78
C GLY A 343 -21.60 -5.27 9.56
N SER A 344 -22.65 -5.87 9.00
CA SER A 344 -22.58 -6.54 7.70
C SER A 344 -22.21 -5.54 6.60
N ILE A 345 -21.52 -6.03 5.57
CA ILE A 345 -21.32 -5.28 4.32
C ILE A 345 -22.60 -5.46 3.50
N ASP A 346 -23.21 -4.35 3.11
CA ASP A 346 -24.42 -4.34 2.28
C ASP A 346 -24.02 -4.47 0.80
N ASP A 347 -24.48 -5.54 0.15
CA ASP A 347 -24.18 -5.80 -1.26
C ASP A 347 -25.00 -4.92 -2.21
N ASP A 348 -26.08 -4.31 -1.72
CA ASP A 348 -26.92 -3.38 -2.46
C ASP A 348 -26.38 -1.93 -2.39
N ASP A 349 -25.45 -1.63 -1.47
CA ASP A 349 -24.79 -0.33 -1.41
C ASP A 349 -23.81 -0.20 -2.60
N PRO A 350 -23.97 0.80 -3.49
CA PRO A 350 -23.09 1.01 -4.63
C PRO A 350 -21.60 1.13 -4.27
N ASN A 351 -21.26 1.57 -3.05
CA ASN A 351 -19.89 1.69 -2.57
C ASN A 351 -19.22 0.34 -2.25
N TYR A 352 -20.02 -0.71 -2.04
CA TYR A 352 -19.56 -2.04 -1.63
C TYR A 352 -20.00 -3.15 -2.59
N SER A 353 -20.91 -2.85 -3.51
CA SER A 353 -21.39 -3.77 -4.54
C SER A 353 -20.26 -4.28 -5.44
N LEU A 354 -20.25 -5.59 -5.67
CA LEU A 354 -19.30 -6.25 -6.56
C LEU A 354 -19.96 -6.50 -7.94
N PRO A 355 -19.22 -6.31 -9.05
CA PRO A 355 -19.61 -6.85 -10.35
C PRO A 355 -19.95 -8.33 -10.24
N THR A 356 -20.96 -8.78 -10.98
CA THR A 356 -21.39 -10.19 -10.99
C THR A 356 -20.24 -11.15 -11.30
N GLU A 357 -19.32 -10.77 -12.18
CA GLU A 357 -18.15 -11.59 -12.53
C GLU A 357 -17.10 -11.71 -11.42
N LEU A 358 -17.08 -10.77 -10.45
CA LEU A 358 -16.21 -10.82 -9.28
C LEU A 358 -16.78 -11.64 -8.12
N GLN A 359 -18.09 -11.87 -8.06
CA GLN A 359 -18.74 -12.61 -6.96
C GLN A 359 -18.14 -14.02 -6.75
N PRO A 360 -18.03 -14.90 -7.77
CA PRO A 360 -17.46 -16.23 -7.56
C PRO A 360 -15.97 -16.21 -7.15
N ILE A 361 -15.24 -15.17 -7.57
CA ILE A 361 -13.85 -14.95 -7.16
C ILE A 361 -13.80 -14.54 -5.68
N ALA A 362 -14.69 -13.62 -5.27
CA ALA A 362 -14.81 -13.17 -3.89
C ALA A 362 -15.12 -14.35 -2.96
N ASP A 363 -16.07 -15.21 -3.32
CA ASP A 363 -16.45 -16.38 -2.54
C ASP A 363 -15.27 -17.34 -2.31
N GLN A 364 -14.49 -17.61 -3.37
CA GLN A 364 -13.30 -18.46 -3.29
C GLN A 364 -12.20 -17.84 -2.41
N LEU A 365 -11.87 -16.56 -2.61
CA LEU A 365 -10.84 -15.89 -1.82
C LEU A 365 -11.25 -15.77 -0.35
N LEU A 366 -12.53 -15.52 -0.06
CA LEU A 366 -13.08 -15.52 1.29
C LEU A 366 -13.00 -16.91 1.94
N ALA A 367 -13.17 -17.98 1.16
CA ALA A 367 -13.00 -19.36 1.61
C ALA A 367 -11.52 -19.79 1.72
N GLY A 368 -10.56 -18.94 1.33
CA GLY A 368 -9.14 -19.28 1.29
C GLY A 368 -8.79 -20.30 0.20
N GLN A 369 -9.59 -20.37 -0.86
CA GLN A 369 -9.39 -21.28 -1.99
C GLN A 369 -8.58 -20.61 -3.10
N ALA A 370 -7.82 -21.43 -3.83
CA ALA A 370 -7.08 -20.97 -5.00
C ALA A 370 -8.01 -20.65 -6.17
N LEU A 371 -7.66 -19.63 -6.94
CA LEU A 371 -8.39 -19.25 -8.15
C LEU A 371 -8.03 -20.17 -9.33
N SER A 372 -8.98 -20.37 -10.23
CA SER A 372 -8.70 -21.02 -11.51
C SER A 372 -7.90 -20.10 -12.44
N HIS A 373 -7.22 -20.67 -13.42
CA HIS A 373 -6.47 -19.90 -14.42
C HIS A 373 -7.37 -18.90 -15.19
N ALA A 374 -8.62 -19.25 -15.45
CA ALA A 374 -9.58 -18.36 -16.11
C ALA A 374 -9.92 -17.13 -15.24
N GLN A 375 -10.06 -17.32 -13.92
CA GLN A 375 -10.30 -16.23 -12.98
C GLN A 375 -9.06 -15.34 -12.82
N GLU A 376 -7.86 -15.94 -12.72
CA GLU A 376 -6.60 -15.18 -12.70
C GLU A 376 -6.44 -14.30 -13.96
N ASN A 377 -6.72 -14.86 -15.15
CA ASN A 377 -6.67 -14.09 -16.40
C ASN A 377 -7.73 -12.98 -16.44
N LEU A 378 -8.93 -13.23 -15.93
CA LEU A 378 -9.97 -12.22 -15.83
C LEU A 378 -9.51 -11.05 -14.94
N LEU A 379 -8.99 -11.38 -13.75
CA LEU A 379 -8.47 -10.40 -12.81
C LEU A 379 -7.33 -9.59 -13.43
N ALA A 380 -6.31 -10.25 -13.96
CA ALA A 380 -5.16 -9.60 -14.58
C ALA A 380 -5.54 -8.66 -15.72
N ARG A 381 -6.55 -9.02 -16.52
CA ARG A 381 -6.99 -8.24 -17.67
C ARG A 381 -7.83 -7.02 -17.30
N ARG A 382 -8.70 -7.13 -16.28
CA ARG A 382 -9.78 -6.15 -16.05
C ARG A 382 -9.77 -5.48 -14.68
N TYR A 383 -9.04 -6.01 -13.71
CA TYR A 383 -9.22 -5.65 -12.30
C TYR A 383 -7.94 -5.39 -11.52
N LEU A 384 -6.82 -6.00 -11.90
CA LEU A 384 -5.54 -5.87 -11.20
C LEU A 384 -4.63 -4.87 -11.91
N HIS A 385 -4.12 -3.90 -11.15
CA HIS A 385 -3.30 -2.82 -11.66
C HIS A 385 -1.82 -3.22 -11.77
N GLN A 386 -1.13 -2.68 -12.76
CA GLN A 386 0.32 -2.73 -12.95
C GLN A 386 0.99 -1.58 -12.20
N SER A 387 1.20 -1.78 -10.90
CA SER A 387 1.85 -0.78 -10.07
C SER A 387 3.32 -0.55 -10.44
N ALA A 388 4.03 -1.60 -10.87
CA ALA A 388 5.43 -1.52 -11.29
C ALA A 388 5.55 -1.07 -12.75
N ASN A 389 6.21 0.05 -12.98
CA ASN A 389 6.43 0.61 -14.31
C ASN A 389 7.66 1.53 -14.33
N TRP A 390 8.12 1.84 -15.54
CA TRP A 390 9.25 2.70 -15.83
C TRP A 390 8.81 4.12 -16.20
N ASN A 391 7.66 4.59 -15.70
CA ASN A 391 7.30 6.01 -15.88
C ASN A 391 8.26 6.89 -15.09
N LEU A 392 8.68 7.98 -15.72
CA LEU A 392 9.49 9.01 -15.08
C LEU A 392 8.62 9.82 -14.13
N SER A 393 9.14 10.11 -12.95
CA SER A 393 8.55 11.05 -12.00
C SER A 393 9.56 12.14 -11.67
N SER A 394 9.09 13.39 -11.63
CA SER A 394 9.88 14.51 -11.11
C SER A 394 9.95 14.42 -9.59
N PHE A 395 11.14 14.59 -9.04
CA PHE A 395 11.37 14.59 -7.62
C PHE A 395 12.21 15.80 -7.21
N GLN A 396 11.71 16.59 -6.26
CA GLN A 396 12.40 17.79 -5.78
C GLN A 396 13.44 17.43 -4.71
N ARG A 397 14.73 17.61 -5.01
CA ARG A 397 15.81 17.56 -4.01
C ARG A 397 16.21 18.96 -3.58
N SER A 398 16.98 19.05 -2.48
CA SER A 398 17.61 20.31 -2.04
C SER A 398 18.50 20.94 -3.11
N THR A 399 19.00 20.15 -4.07
CA THR A 399 19.86 20.56 -5.18
C THR A 399 19.11 20.87 -6.48
N GLY A 400 17.78 20.69 -6.53
CA GLY A 400 16.96 20.88 -7.72
C GLY A 400 16.13 19.63 -8.10
N PRO A 401 15.32 19.71 -9.17
CA PRO A 401 14.50 18.61 -9.63
C PRO A 401 15.34 17.50 -10.28
N GLU A 402 15.07 16.26 -9.91
CA GLU A 402 15.67 15.04 -10.46
C GLU A 402 14.57 14.15 -11.05
N LEU A 403 14.85 13.47 -12.15
CA LEU A 403 13.93 12.50 -12.75
C LEU A 403 14.30 11.10 -12.27
N ILE A 404 13.34 10.38 -11.68
CA ILE A 404 13.53 9.03 -11.18
C ILE A 404 12.45 8.09 -11.70
N TYR A 405 12.78 6.80 -11.80
CA TYR A 405 11.80 5.74 -12.03
C TYR A 405 11.26 5.25 -10.69
N PHE A 406 10.40 6.04 -10.03
CA PHE A 406 9.95 5.74 -8.67
C PHE A 406 9.22 4.40 -8.54
N ASN A 407 8.39 4.08 -9.54
CA ASN A 407 7.62 2.84 -9.60
C ASN A 407 8.38 1.69 -10.28
N ARG A 408 9.71 1.78 -10.45
CA ARG A 408 10.45 0.73 -11.15
C ARG A 408 10.29 -0.63 -10.44
N PRO A 409 10.21 -1.73 -11.19
CA PRO A 409 10.27 -3.06 -10.62
C PRO A 409 11.60 -3.30 -9.90
N ASP A 410 11.58 -4.16 -8.88
CA ASP A 410 12.78 -4.69 -8.26
C ASP A 410 13.60 -5.48 -9.30
N PRO A 411 14.93 -5.30 -9.41
CA PRO A 411 15.75 -6.02 -10.37
C PRO A 411 15.67 -7.54 -10.27
N SER A 412 15.33 -8.07 -9.09
CA SER A 412 15.13 -9.51 -8.88
C SER A 412 13.79 -10.04 -9.39
N ALA A 413 12.90 -9.15 -9.87
CA ALA A 413 11.49 -9.40 -10.15
C ALA A 413 10.68 -9.92 -8.95
N LYS A 414 11.29 -9.98 -7.77
CA LYS A 414 10.67 -10.40 -6.51
C LYS A 414 10.61 -9.21 -5.58
N ARG A 415 9.50 -9.11 -4.85
CA ARG A 415 9.35 -8.11 -3.82
C ARG A 415 10.33 -8.36 -2.68
N SER A 416 11.05 -7.32 -2.27
CA SER A 416 11.88 -7.38 -1.06
C SER A 416 10.99 -7.46 0.19
N VAL A 417 11.31 -8.39 1.10
CA VAL A 417 10.57 -8.64 2.34
C VAL A 417 11.47 -8.43 3.55
N LEU A 418 11.03 -7.57 4.46
CA LEU A 418 11.66 -7.27 5.74
C LEU A 418 11.03 -8.12 6.84
N GLY A 419 11.85 -8.64 7.76
CA GLY A 419 11.38 -9.47 8.87
C GLY A 419 10.55 -8.70 9.91
N ASN A 420 9.77 -9.43 10.71
CA ASN A 420 8.98 -8.92 11.83
C ASN A 420 9.86 -8.60 13.07
N GLN A 421 10.89 -7.77 12.90
CA GLN A 421 11.84 -7.43 13.96
C GLN A 421 12.15 -5.92 13.93
N ASN A 422 12.43 -5.37 15.11
CA ASN A 422 12.99 -4.03 15.21
C ASN A 422 14.49 -4.16 14.93
N LYS A 423 15.02 -3.34 14.01
CA LYS A 423 16.47 -3.26 13.77
C LYS A 423 17.16 -2.40 14.82
#